data_AF-A0A7C4T601-F1
#
_entry.id   AF-A0A7C4T601-F1
#
_cell.length_a   1.000
_cell.length_b   1.000
_cell.length_c   1.000
_cell.angle_alpha   90.00
_cell.angle_beta   90.00
_cell.angle_gamma   90.00
#
_symmetry.space_group_name_H-M   'P 1'
#
loop_
_entity.id
_entity.type
_entity.pdbx_description
1 polymer ?
#
loop_
_entity_poly.entity_id
_entity_poly.type
_entity_poly.pdbx_seq_one_letter_code
_entity_poly.pdbx_strand_id
1 'polypeptide(L)'
;MPTIPREPVVTQRRLVGHRLHLDGAQLHTKYAFPFIDRNWSSPFAMLDLMGAGPRVLRGPIDLAQDGLHAEGGASDLARIESVLLADFEGLVHFDPWRVVRGISGVDPAWIRAVLATNLVHPFVHEGRTYRVEDLVFGAGLRSLTAVRSRDEAFQRREFRKGDLDLLRLRKPR
;
A
#
# COMPACT_ATOMS: atom_id res chain seq x y z
N MET A 1 -14.84 -24.30 -21.96
CA MET A 1 -15.15 -23.23 -20.99
C MET A 1 -14.44 -21.97 -21.44
N PRO A 2 -15.12 -20.82 -21.58
CA PRO A 2 -14.43 -19.57 -21.84
C PRO A 2 -13.55 -19.24 -20.63
N THR A 3 -12.24 -19.11 -20.85
CA THR A 3 -11.33 -18.50 -19.88
C THR A 3 -11.73 -17.04 -19.72
N ILE A 4 -12.49 -16.73 -18.67
CA ILE A 4 -12.70 -15.35 -18.24
C ILE A 4 -11.30 -14.75 -18.05
N PRO A 5 -10.92 -13.70 -18.81
CA PRO A 5 -9.62 -13.07 -18.61
C PRO A 5 -9.55 -12.60 -17.16
N ARG A 6 -8.60 -13.13 -16.41
CA ARG A 6 -8.32 -12.64 -15.05
C ARG A 6 -7.95 -11.17 -15.19
N GLU A 7 -8.65 -10.30 -14.47
CA GLU A 7 -8.26 -8.91 -14.36
C GLU A 7 -6.77 -8.81 -14.02
N PRO A 8 -6.03 -7.87 -14.62
CA PRO A 8 -4.62 -7.70 -14.32
C PRO A 8 -4.47 -7.37 -12.83
N VAL A 9 -3.88 -8.30 -12.08
CA VAL A 9 -3.56 -8.10 -10.68
C VAL A 9 -2.24 -7.34 -10.55
N VAL A 10 -2.25 -6.28 -9.73
CA VAL A 10 -1.07 -5.46 -9.46
C VAL A 10 -0.53 -5.85 -8.10
N THR A 11 0.78 -6.05 -7.96
CA THR A 11 1.39 -6.30 -6.65
C THR A 11 2.10 -5.05 -6.16
N GLN A 12 2.13 -4.83 -4.85
CA GLN A 12 2.73 -3.63 -4.28
C GLN A 12 4.20 -3.49 -4.67
N ARG A 13 4.95 -4.60 -4.73
CA ARG A 13 6.35 -4.58 -5.17
C ARG A 13 6.53 -4.07 -6.60
N ARG A 14 5.51 -4.13 -7.45
CA ARG A 14 5.51 -3.57 -8.81
C ARG A 14 5.20 -2.08 -8.86
N LEU A 15 5.02 -1.42 -7.72
CA LEU A 15 4.74 0.02 -7.66
C LEU A 15 6.00 0.87 -7.38
N VAL A 16 7.17 0.22 -7.31
CA VAL A 16 8.44 0.86 -6.93
C VAL A 16 9.11 1.50 -8.13
N GLY A 17 9.60 2.73 -7.96
CA GLY A 17 10.48 3.39 -8.93
C GLY A 17 9.81 3.81 -10.24
N HIS A 18 8.48 3.98 -10.26
CA HIS A 18 7.76 4.38 -11.46
C HIS A 18 7.65 5.90 -11.60
N ARG A 19 7.50 6.37 -12.83
CA ARG A 19 6.96 7.70 -13.10
C ARG A 19 5.46 7.69 -12.84
N LEU A 20 4.96 8.68 -12.11
CA LEU A 20 3.55 8.97 -11.95
C LEU A 20 3.16 10.03 -12.97
N HIS A 21 2.27 9.68 -13.88
CA HIS A 21 1.65 10.56 -14.86
C HIS A 21 0.34 11.10 -14.29
N LEU A 22 0.22 12.42 -14.33
CA LEU A 22 -0.91 13.22 -13.88
C LEU A 22 -1.29 14.19 -15.00
N ASP A 23 -2.42 14.88 -14.85
CA ASP A 23 -2.87 15.88 -15.81
C ASP A 23 -1.84 17.01 -15.93
N GLY A 24 -1.14 17.05 -17.07
CA GLY A 24 -0.13 18.05 -17.38
C GLY A 24 1.17 17.94 -16.59
N ALA A 25 1.40 16.85 -15.84
CA ALA A 25 2.61 16.68 -15.04
C ALA A 25 3.12 15.24 -15.01
N GLN A 26 4.42 15.08 -14.83
CA GLN A 26 5.07 13.80 -14.60
C GLN A 26 6.00 13.89 -13.40
N LEU A 27 5.80 13.03 -12.42
CA LEU A 27 6.56 12.99 -11.17
C LEU A 27 7.30 11.67 -11.03
N HIS A 28 8.48 11.69 -10.40
CA HIS A 28 9.23 10.47 -10.12
C HIS A 28 8.89 9.94 -8.73
N THR A 29 8.29 8.76 -8.65
CA THR A 29 8.02 8.07 -7.38
C THR A 29 9.18 7.13 -7.04
N LYS A 30 9.65 7.16 -5.80
CA LYS A 30 10.49 6.10 -5.24
C LYS A 30 9.62 4.91 -4.85
N TYR A 31 8.55 5.19 -4.12
CA TYR A 31 7.60 4.19 -3.63
C TYR A 31 6.17 4.73 -3.67
N ALA A 32 5.22 3.85 -3.97
CA ALA A 32 3.80 4.08 -3.72
C ALA A 32 3.29 3.01 -2.75
N PHE A 33 2.72 3.44 -1.63
CA PHE A 33 2.18 2.59 -0.58
C PHE A 33 0.66 2.81 -0.48
N PRO A 34 -0.15 1.94 -1.07
CA PRO A 34 -1.59 1.91 -0.78
C PRO A 34 -1.80 1.64 0.72
N PHE A 35 -2.66 2.44 1.34
CA PHE A 35 -3.20 2.14 2.66
C PHE A 35 -4.50 1.38 2.50
N ILE A 36 -4.77 0.42 3.37
CA ILE A 36 -5.90 -0.49 3.26
C ILE A 36 -6.72 -0.43 4.54
N ASP A 37 -8.03 -0.32 4.41
CA ASP A 37 -8.97 -0.33 5.53
C ASP A 37 -9.45 -1.75 5.89
N ARG A 38 -10.28 -1.86 6.94
CA ARG A 38 -10.93 -3.12 7.34
C ARG A 38 -11.79 -3.76 6.25
N ASN A 39 -12.24 -2.99 5.27
CA ASN A 39 -13.07 -3.47 4.17
C ASN A 39 -12.23 -3.97 2.99
N TRP A 40 -10.90 -4.03 3.14
CA TRP A 40 -9.95 -4.35 2.08
C TRP A 40 -9.98 -3.32 0.94
N SER A 41 -10.43 -2.10 1.24
CA SER A 41 -10.47 -0.98 0.29
C SER A 41 -9.26 -0.08 0.52
N SER A 42 -8.80 0.55 -0.55
CA SER A 42 -7.67 1.48 -0.52
C SER A 42 -8.18 2.92 -0.61
N PRO A 43 -8.35 3.63 0.53
CA PRO A 43 -8.83 5.01 0.49
C PRO A 43 -7.82 5.99 -0.11
N PHE A 44 -6.53 5.67 -0.05
CA PHE A 44 -5.46 6.47 -0.65
C PHE A 44 -4.15 5.67 -0.76
N ALA A 45 -3.25 6.18 -1.58
CA ALA A 45 -1.84 5.78 -1.56
C ALA A 45 -0.96 6.94 -1.08
N MET A 46 0.04 6.61 -0.27
CA MET A 46 1.14 7.51 0.03
C MET A 46 2.24 7.33 -1.02
N LEU A 47 2.68 8.43 -1.60
CA LEU A 47 3.72 8.52 -2.60
C LEU A 47 4.98 9.10 -1.96
N ASP A 48 6.06 8.34 -1.90
CA ASP A 48 7.39 8.88 -1.63
C ASP A 48 7.99 9.39 -2.94
N LEU A 49 8.05 10.71 -3.11
CA LEU A 49 8.46 11.36 -4.36
C LEU A 49 9.96 11.69 -4.32
N MET A 50 10.64 11.63 -5.47
CA MET A 50 12.02 12.12 -5.56
C MET A 50 12.04 13.65 -5.45
N GLY A 51 12.82 14.18 -4.50
CA GLY A 51 13.02 15.62 -4.33
C GLY A 51 11.89 16.35 -3.58
N ALA A 52 10.87 15.63 -3.11
CA ALA A 52 9.79 16.18 -2.30
C ALA A 52 9.47 15.25 -1.12
N GLY A 53 8.87 15.80 -0.06
CA GLY A 53 8.30 14.98 1.02
C GLY A 53 7.12 14.13 0.51
N PRO A 54 6.63 13.16 1.30
CA PRO A 54 5.59 12.26 0.87
C PRO A 54 4.29 13.02 0.57
N ARG A 55 3.54 12.47 -0.38
CA ARG A 55 2.24 12.99 -0.80
C ARG A 55 1.17 11.92 -0.69
N VAL A 56 -0.07 12.35 -0.60
CA VAL A 56 -1.25 11.49 -0.55
C VAL A 56 -2.01 11.71 -1.84
N LEU A 57 -2.25 10.61 -2.53
CA LEU A 57 -3.12 10.55 -3.70
C LEU A 57 -4.39 9.80 -3.31
N ARG A 58 -5.52 10.48 -3.43
CA ARG A 58 -6.87 9.91 -3.24
C ARG A 58 -7.45 9.66 -4.62
N GLY A 59 -7.76 8.41 -4.93
CA GLY A 59 -8.27 8.02 -6.24
C GLY A 59 -7.55 6.81 -6.82
N PRO A 60 -7.97 6.37 -8.01
CA PRO A 60 -7.35 5.24 -8.68
C PRO A 60 -5.92 5.54 -9.11
N ILE A 61 -5.10 4.49 -9.09
CA ILE A 61 -3.78 4.48 -9.71
C ILE A 61 -3.69 3.24 -10.60
N ASP A 62 -3.55 3.45 -11.90
CA ASP A 62 -3.38 2.37 -12.87
C ASP A 62 -1.89 2.16 -13.18
N LEU A 63 -1.46 0.90 -13.21
CA LEU A 63 -0.09 0.54 -13.61
C LEU A 63 -0.09 0.15 -15.10
N ALA A 64 0.53 0.99 -15.92
CA ALA A 64 0.77 0.77 -17.34
C ALA A 64 2.25 0.44 -17.61
N GLN A 65 2.60 0.22 -18.89
CA GLN A 65 3.98 -0.10 -19.28
C GLN A 65 4.97 1.04 -19.01
N ASP A 66 4.50 2.28 -19.10
CA ASP A 66 5.31 3.50 -19.00
C ASP A 66 5.24 4.16 -17.62
N GLY A 67 4.49 3.61 -16.67
CA GLY A 67 4.41 4.14 -15.31
C GLY A 67 3.07 3.93 -14.61
N LEU A 68 2.92 4.67 -13.52
CA LEU A 68 1.67 4.82 -12.79
C LEU A 68 0.89 5.97 -13.40
N HIS A 69 -0.41 5.80 -13.58
CA HIS A 69 -1.31 6.83 -14.10
C HIS A 69 -2.39 7.11 -13.07
N ALA A 70 -2.68 8.38 -12.84
CA ALA A 70 -3.78 8.81 -12.00
C ALA A 70 -4.41 10.08 -12.57
N GLU A 71 -5.71 10.24 -12.35
CA GLU A 71 -6.44 11.45 -12.74
C GLU A 71 -6.08 12.61 -11.79
N GLY A 72 -6.25 13.85 -12.28
CA GLY A 72 -5.98 15.06 -11.52
C GLY A 72 -4.56 15.59 -11.71
N GLY A 73 -4.35 16.81 -11.22
CA GLY A 73 -3.08 17.53 -11.36
C GLY A 73 -2.13 17.30 -10.19
N ALA A 74 -0.86 17.68 -10.38
CA ALA A 74 0.13 17.64 -9.31
C ALA A 74 -0.24 18.50 -8.08
N SER A 75 -1.06 19.54 -8.27
CA SER A 75 -1.60 20.38 -7.19
C SER A 75 -2.60 19.65 -6.27
N ASP A 76 -3.22 18.57 -6.76
CA ASP A 76 -4.20 17.78 -6.00
C ASP A 76 -3.53 16.81 -5.02
N LEU A 77 -2.21 16.63 -5.15
CA LEU A 77 -1.41 15.84 -4.23
C LEU A 77 -1.28 16.55 -2.89
N ALA A 78 -2.05 16.08 -1.91
CA ALA A 78 -2.00 16.60 -0.56
C ALA A 78 -0.71 16.13 0.16
N ARG A 79 -0.24 16.89 1.14
CA ARG A 79 0.80 16.39 2.04
C ARG A 79 0.26 15.26 2.92
N ILE A 80 1.13 14.40 3.43
CA ILE A 80 0.73 13.32 4.35
C ILE A 80 0.03 13.86 5.61
N GLU A 81 0.39 15.06 6.04
CA GLU A 81 -0.21 15.71 7.21
C GLU A 81 -1.67 16.17 6.99
N SER A 82 -2.23 15.98 5.79
CA SER A 82 -3.65 16.19 5.49
C SER A 82 -4.56 15.03 5.89
N VAL A 83 -4.02 13.85 6.15
CA VAL A 83 -4.75 12.75 6.81
C VAL A 83 -4.94 13.18 8.29
N LEU A 84 -5.84 12.60 9.08
CA LEU A 84 -5.85 12.80 10.55
C LEU A 84 -5.13 11.65 11.25
N LEU A 85 -4.38 11.94 12.33
CA LEU A 85 -3.54 10.93 13.01
C LEU A 85 -4.39 9.73 13.46
N ALA A 86 -5.63 10.01 13.89
CA ALA A 86 -6.62 9.01 14.26
C ALA A 86 -7.08 8.12 13.08
N ASP A 87 -7.06 8.63 11.84
CA ASP A 87 -7.48 7.84 10.67
C ASP A 87 -6.55 6.65 10.43
N PHE A 88 -5.26 6.78 10.77
CA PHE A 88 -4.31 5.67 10.68
C PHE A 88 -4.66 4.49 11.59
N GLU A 89 -5.47 4.69 12.64
CA GLU A 89 -5.91 3.61 13.51
C GLU A 89 -6.85 2.62 12.79
N GLY A 90 -7.51 3.05 11.72
CA GLY A 90 -8.36 2.20 10.88
C GLY A 90 -7.64 1.58 9.68
N LEU A 91 -6.33 1.79 9.55
CA LEU A 91 -5.57 1.45 8.34
C LEU A 91 -4.41 0.49 8.59
N VAL A 92 -4.01 -0.17 7.51
CA VAL A 92 -2.77 -0.94 7.36
C VAL A 92 -2.03 -0.54 6.09
N HIS A 93 -0.72 -0.74 6.06
CA HIS A 93 0.07 -0.73 4.82
C HIS A 93 1.15 -1.80 4.92
N PHE A 94 1.85 -2.07 3.83
CA PHE A 94 3.02 -2.94 3.84
C PHE A 94 4.26 -2.14 3.42
N ASP A 95 5.26 -2.06 4.29
CA ASP A 95 6.56 -1.46 3.96
C ASP A 95 7.66 -2.45 4.38
N PRO A 96 8.04 -3.38 3.49
CA PRO A 96 9.05 -4.38 3.79
C PRO A 96 10.47 -3.79 3.83
N TRP A 97 10.69 -2.63 3.22
CA TRP A 97 12.01 -1.99 3.12
C TRP A 97 12.26 -0.93 4.20
N ARG A 98 11.28 -0.70 5.09
CA ARG A 98 11.33 0.30 6.16
C ARG A 98 11.58 1.73 5.64
N VAL A 99 11.11 2.02 4.42
CA VAL A 99 11.23 3.32 3.75
C VAL A 99 10.75 4.44 4.64
N VAL A 100 9.60 4.26 5.30
CA VAL A 100 8.94 5.31 6.08
C VAL A 100 9.84 5.87 7.19
N ARG A 101 10.76 5.06 7.74
CA ARG A 101 11.69 5.51 8.79
C ARG A 101 12.68 6.57 8.32
N GLY A 102 12.99 6.60 7.02
CA GLY A 102 13.99 7.49 6.43
C GLY A 102 13.40 8.70 5.73
N ILE A 103 12.07 8.87 5.73
CA ILE A 103 11.40 9.99 5.08
C ILE A 103 11.68 11.28 5.87
N SER A 104 12.19 12.30 5.18
CA SER A 104 12.44 13.63 5.74
C SER A 104 11.27 14.57 5.49
N GLY A 105 11.20 15.67 6.26
CA GLY A 105 10.22 16.73 6.06
C GLY A 105 8.78 16.41 6.50
N VAL A 106 8.62 15.38 7.34
CA VAL A 106 7.35 14.92 7.92
C VAL A 106 7.45 14.98 9.45
N ASP A 107 6.37 15.40 10.10
CA ASP A 107 6.31 15.39 11.57
C ASP A 107 6.57 13.97 12.12
N PRO A 108 7.43 13.80 13.15
CA PRO A 108 7.65 12.52 13.79
C PRO A 108 6.39 11.80 14.29
N ALA A 109 5.33 12.52 14.68
CA ALA A 109 4.04 11.95 15.06
C ALA A 109 3.39 11.19 13.89
N TRP A 110 3.47 11.75 12.68
CA TRP A 110 2.97 11.11 11.46
C TRP A 110 3.78 9.86 11.10
N ILE A 111 5.10 9.95 11.18
CA ILE A 111 5.98 8.79 10.96
C ILE A 111 5.62 7.65 11.93
N ARG A 112 5.42 7.96 13.22
CA ARG A 112 5.00 6.94 14.21
C ARG A 112 3.62 6.35 13.88
N ALA A 113 2.65 7.18 13.51
CA ALA A 113 1.32 6.73 13.14
C ALA A 113 1.36 5.79 11.93
N VAL A 114 2.07 6.16 10.86
CA VAL A 114 2.26 5.31 9.69
C VAL A 114 2.96 4.00 10.08
N LEU A 115 4.07 4.05 10.80
CA LEU A 115 4.81 2.84 11.19
C LEU A 115 3.95 1.85 12.00
N ALA A 116 3.00 2.34 12.81
CA ALA A 116 2.07 1.50 13.56
C ALA A 116 1.07 0.73 12.67
N THR A 117 0.90 1.15 11.41
CA THR A 117 0.02 0.48 10.44
C THR A 117 0.73 -0.61 9.61
N ASN A 118 2.04 -0.79 9.77
CA ASN A 118 2.83 -1.67 8.89
C ASN A 118 2.60 -3.16 9.17
N LEU A 119 2.35 -3.95 8.11
CA LEU A 119 2.16 -5.40 8.10
C LEU A 119 3.47 -6.22 7.99
N VAL A 120 4.63 -5.60 8.18
CA VAL A 120 5.94 -6.27 8.03
C VAL A 120 6.20 -7.37 9.07
N HIS A 121 5.45 -7.40 10.17
CA HIS A 121 5.65 -8.36 11.25
C HIS A 121 5.02 -9.72 10.95
N PRO A 122 5.60 -10.83 11.43
CA PRO A 122 4.94 -12.12 11.37
C PRO A 122 3.62 -12.12 12.13
N PHE A 123 2.65 -12.92 11.67
CA PHE A 123 1.36 -13.11 12.32
C PHE A 123 1.03 -14.59 12.42
N VAL A 124 0.18 -14.98 13.37
CA VAL A 124 -0.29 -16.36 13.53
C VAL A 124 -1.69 -16.50 12.93
N HIS A 125 -1.90 -17.54 12.14
CA HIS A 125 -3.20 -17.91 11.61
C HIS A 125 -3.31 -19.44 11.58
N GLU A 126 -4.40 -19.99 12.13
CA GLU A 126 -4.65 -21.44 12.20
C GLU A 126 -3.45 -22.23 12.79
N GLY A 127 -2.83 -21.69 13.84
CA GLY A 127 -1.69 -22.32 14.51
C GLY A 127 -0.36 -22.27 13.74
N ARG A 128 -0.28 -21.56 12.61
CA ARG A 128 0.95 -21.37 11.83
C ARG A 128 1.38 -19.91 11.81
N THR A 129 2.68 -19.68 11.89
CA THR A 129 3.28 -18.36 11.71
C THR A 129 3.46 -18.07 10.22
N TYR A 130 2.99 -16.90 9.79
CA TYR A 130 3.13 -16.39 8.43
C TYR A 130 3.84 -15.04 8.43
N ARG A 131 4.54 -14.71 7.34
CA ARG A 131 5.04 -13.37 7.04
C ARG A 131 4.45 -12.88 5.72
N VAL A 132 4.02 -11.63 5.69
CA VAL A 132 3.57 -10.99 4.44
C VAL A 132 4.77 -10.84 3.51
N GLU A 133 4.63 -11.31 2.28
CA GLU A 133 5.60 -11.14 1.19
C GLU A 133 5.21 -9.97 0.28
N ASP A 134 3.93 -9.85 -0.05
CA ASP A 134 3.42 -8.82 -0.96
C ASP A 134 1.92 -8.60 -0.75
N LEU A 135 1.43 -7.46 -1.22
CA LEU A 135 0.00 -7.16 -1.29
C LEU A 135 -0.44 -7.19 -2.76
N VAL A 136 -1.57 -7.82 -3.04
CA VAL A 136 -2.13 -7.95 -4.39
C VAL A 136 -3.40 -7.12 -4.46
N PHE A 137 -3.48 -6.27 -5.46
CA PHE A 137 -4.58 -5.35 -5.70
C PHE A 137 -5.29 -5.65 -7.01
N GLY A 138 -6.56 -5.25 -7.07
CA GLY A 138 -7.30 -5.15 -8.32
C GLY A 138 -6.87 -3.92 -9.14
N ALA A 139 -7.54 -3.71 -10.26
CA ALA A 139 -7.31 -2.55 -11.12
C ALA A 139 -7.51 -1.21 -10.36
N GLY A 140 -6.74 -0.20 -10.74
CA GLY A 140 -6.76 1.11 -10.08
C GLY A 140 -6.28 1.13 -8.63
N LEU A 141 -5.71 0.04 -8.10
CA LEU A 141 -5.30 -0.11 -6.69
C LEU A 141 -6.42 0.17 -5.65
N ARG A 142 -7.69 0.14 -6.05
CA ARG A 142 -8.83 0.51 -5.19
C ARG A 142 -9.17 -0.52 -4.12
N SER A 143 -8.82 -1.77 -4.35
CA SER A 143 -9.11 -2.86 -3.42
C SER A 143 -7.95 -3.83 -3.36
N LEU A 144 -7.62 -4.23 -2.14
CA LEU A 144 -6.77 -5.38 -1.88
C LEU A 144 -7.56 -6.65 -2.22
N THR A 145 -6.98 -7.53 -3.04
CA THR A 145 -7.59 -8.80 -3.44
C THR A 145 -6.96 -9.98 -2.72
N ALA A 146 -5.67 -9.89 -2.38
CA ALA A 146 -4.99 -10.90 -1.58
C ALA A 146 -3.80 -10.32 -0.79
N VAL A 147 -3.55 -10.90 0.39
CA VAL A 147 -2.27 -10.83 1.09
C VAL A 147 -1.47 -12.07 0.72
N ARG A 148 -0.35 -11.90 0.02
CA ARG A 148 0.59 -12.98 -0.24
C ARG A 148 1.49 -13.14 0.96
N SER A 149 1.48 -14.33 1.52
CA SER A 149 2.25 -14.65 2.71
C SER A 149 3.01 -15.95 2.54
N ARG A 150 3.97 -16.17 3.42
CA ARG A 150 4.78 -17.38 3.47
C ARG A 150 4.93 -17.86 4.91
N ASP A 151 4.82 -19.15 5.12
CA ASP A 151 5.04 -19.76 6.44
C ASP A 151 6.53 -20.06 6.71
N GLU A 152 6.80 -20.63 7.89
CA GLU A 152 8.17 -21.00 8.32
C GLU A 152 8.79 -22.11 7.46
N ALA A 153 7.97 -22.94 6.79
CA ALA A 153 8.40 -23.95 5.84
C ALA A 153 8.54 -23.39 4.41
N PHE A 154 8.52 -22.07 4.26
CA PHE A 154 8.58 -21.34 3.00
C PHE A 154 7.42 -21.62 2.04
N GLN A 155 6.33 -22.21 2.52
CA GLN A 155 5.14 -22.45 1.71
C GLN A 155 4.34 -21.17 1.57
N ARG A 156 3.98 -20.84 0.32
CA ARG A 156 3.19 -19.65 0.01
C ARG A 156 1.71 -19.91 0.23
N ARG A 157 1.03 -18.93 0.81
CA ARG A 157 -0.43 -18.88 0.95
C ARG A 157 -0.92 -17.50 0.58
N GLU A 158 -2.02 -17.44 -0.15
CA GLU A 158 -2.77 -16.20 -0.38
C GLU A 158 -3.96 -16.20 0.56
N PHE A 159 -4.13 -15.09 1.27
CA PHE A 159 -5.30 -14.82 2.09
C PHE A 159 -6.15 -13.75 1.40
N ARG A 160 -7.46 -13.95 1.35
CA ARG A 160 -8.44 -13.04 0.77
C ARG A 160 -9.29 -12.40 1.87
N LYS A 161 -10.15 -11.45 1.46
CA LYS A 161 -11.15 -10.87 2.34
C LYS A 161 -12.02 -11.97 2.95
N GLY A 162 -12.13 -11.95 4.27
CA GLY A 162 -12.80 -12.99 5.06
C GLY A 162 -11.84 -13.95 5.76
N ASP A 163 -10.63 -14.15 5.23
CA ASP A 163 -9.63 -15.03 5.85
C ASP A 163 -8.88 -14.34 6.99
N LEU A 164 -8.66 -13.03 6.90
CA LEU A 164 -7.90 -12.23 7.86
C LEU A 164 -8.63 -10.95 8.27
N ASP A 165 -8.57 -10.63 9.56
CA ASP A 165 -8.77 -9.27 10.07
C ASP A 165 -7.45 -8.52 9.98
N LEU A 166 -7.29 -7.70 8.94
CA LEU A 166 -6.04 -6.99 8.64
C LEU A 166 -5.55 -6.14 9.82
N LEU A 167 -6.46 -5.52 10.57
CA LEU A 167 -6.10 -4.62 11.66
C LEU A 167 -5.50 -5.37 12.86
N ARG A 168 -5.81 -6.67 13.01
CA ARG A 168 -5.21 -7.55 14.02
C ARG A 168 -3.81 -8.04 13.64
N LEU A 169 -3.41 -7.89 12.39
CA LEU A 169 -2.06 -8.27 11.92
C LEU A 169 -1.00 -7.22 12.27
N ARG A 170 -1.43 -6.02 12.65
CA ARG A 170 -0.53 -4.97 13.12
C ARG A 170 0.17 -5.44 14.38
N LYS A 171 1.37 -4.93 14.60
CA LYS A 171 2.10 -5.20 15.85
C LYS A 171 1.22 -4.75 17.03
N PRO A 172 1.04 -5.58 18.08
CA PRO A 172 0.40 -5.14 19.31
C PRO A 172 1.11 -3.89 19.84
N ARG A 173 0.33 -2.86 20.18
CA ARG A 173 0.83 -1.65 20.82
C ARG A 173 1.30 -1.97 22.24
#